data_AF-A0A357CV01-F1
#
_entry.id   AF-A0A357CV01-F1
#
_cell.length_a   1.000
_cell.length_b   1.000
_cell.length_c   1.000
_cell.angle_alpha   90.00
_cell.angle_beta   90.00
_cell.angle_gamma   90.00
#
_symmetry.space_group_name_H-M   'P 1'
#
loop_
_entity.id
_entity.type
_entity.pdbx_description
1 polymer ?
#
loop_
_entity_poly.entity_id
_entity_poly.type
_entity_poly.pdbx_seq_one_letter_code
_entity_poly.pdbx_strand_id
1 'polypeptide(L)'
;MITKIHMTPVPFGLESFEPVMLFADIPCYIMVPADSPYQNLQDYVADAKKRPGKITLGNSGAGGGNHLVALAFERYAGIKLNHIPFEGGGKSFTALMGKHVDSVIGSSPEGIPQALAGELRILGIFGDQQLAQFPQVLTAAQQGFDFTGTMWRGIVAPKGTPKAIIDRFDQIFKNCMNDPEFVKRAEEMTAPLKYMGPAEFGEFMKTEDVRWKELIINSKLGDRYKNLY
;
A
#
# COMPACT_ATOMS: atom_id res chain seq x y z
N MET A 1 -9.48 -5.28 -4.89
CA MET A 1 -10.27 -6.52 -5.08
C MET A 1 -10.19 -7.40 -3.84
N ILE A 2 -8.99 -7.85 -3.45
CA ILE A 2 -8.78 -8.76 -2.31
C ILE A 2 -9.27 -8.20 -0.97
N THR A 3 -9.03 -6.94 -0.66
CA THR A 3 -9.52 -6.36 0.60
C THR A 3 -11.05 -6.27 0.67
N LYS A 4 -11.70 -5.97 -0.47
CA LYS A 4 -13.16 -5.78 -0.53
C LYS A 4 -13.93 -7.07 -0.27
N ILE A 5 -13.46 -8.21 -0.77
CA ILE A 5 -14.12 -9.51 -0.54
C ILE A 5 -14.14 -9.90 0.94
N HIS A 6 -13.20 -9.39 1.74
CA HIS A 6 -13.17 -9.60 3.19
C HIS A 6 -13.89 -8.51 3.98
N MET A 7 -14.02 -7.30 3.44
CA MET A 7 -14.75 -6.19 4.08
C MET A 7 -16.26 -6.40 4.06
N THR A 8 -16.83 -6.72 2.89
CA THR A 8 -18.29 -6.77 2.70
C THR A 8 -18.70 -8.07 2.01
N PRO A 9 -19.88 -8.63 2.33
CA PRO A 9 -20.44 -9.72 1.54
C PRO A 9 -20.59 -9.29 0.08
N VAL A 10 -19.93 -10.01 -0.83
CA VAL A 10 -19.99 -9.79 -2.28
C VAL A 10 -20.15 -11.15 -2.97
N PRO A 11 -20.76 -11.21 -4.17
CA PRO A 11 -21.09 -12.46 -4.85
C PRO A 11 -19.89 -13.11 -5.57
N PHE A 12 -18.66 -12.68 -5.27
CA PHE A 12 -17.43 -13.20 -5.86
C PHE A 12 -16.36 -13.36 -4.78
N GLY A 13 -15.48 -14.34 -4.98
CA GLY A 13 -14.26 -14.55 -4.18
C GLY A 13 -13.02 -14.52 -5.06
N LEU A 14 -11.87 -14.88 -4.49
CA LEU A 14 -10.62 -15.00 -5.24
C LEU A 14 -10.75 -16.03 -6.38
N GLU A 15 -11.45 -17.13 -6.12
CA GLU A 15 -11.70 -18.24 -7.05
C GLU A 15 -12.63 -17.91 -8.22
N SER A 16 -13.17 -16.69 -8.26
CA SER A 16 -14.00 -16.17 -9.35
C SER A 16 -13.18 -15.63 -10.53
N PHE A 17 -11.85 -15.63 -10.41
CA PHE A 17 -10.94 -15.00 -11.36
C PHE A 17 -9.76 -15.89 -11.75
N GLU A 18 -9.34 -15.80 -13.00
CA GLU A 18 -8.07 -16.31 -13.49
C GLU A 18 -7.01 -15.18 -13.47
N PRO A 19 -5.84 -15.37 -12.85
CA PRO A 19 -4.78 -14.37 -12.86
C PRO A 19 -4.19 -14.21 -14.27
N VAL A 20 -4.00 -12.96 -14.71
CA VAL A 20 -3.27 -12.67 -15.96
C VAL A 20 -1.88 -12.17 -15.63
N MET A 21 -1.78 -11.08 -14.88
CA MET A 21 -0.48 -10.55 -14.44
C MET A 21 -0.61 -9.50 -13.35
N LEU A 22 0.46 -9.31 -12.59
CA LEU A 22 0.70 -8.10 -11.80
C LEU A 22 1.52 -7.13 -12.64
N PHE A 23 1.19 -5.84 -12.58
CA PHE A 23 1.92 -4.79 -13.31
C PHE A 23 2.47 -3.66 -12.43
N ALA A 24 2.03 -3.56 -11.17
CA ALA A 24 2.56 -2.60 -10.21
C ALA A 24 2.51 -3.16 -8.79
N ASP A 25 3.51 -2.84 -7.99
CA ASP A 25 3.63 -3.19 -6.57
C ASP A 25 4.30 -2.03 -5.84
N ILE A 26 3.48 -1.14 -5.29
CA ILE A 26 3.92 0.20 -4.88
C ILE A 26 4.07 0.20 -3.36
N PRO A 27 5.29 0.35 -2.80
CA PRO A 27 5.43 0.37 -1.35
C PRO A 27 4.73 1.58 -0.74
N CYS A 28 4.04 1.34 0.37
CA CYS A 28 3.56 2.43 1.20
C CYS A 28 4.72 3.04 2.00
N TYR A 29 4.48 4.23 2.53
CA TYR A 29 5.39 4.90 3.44
C TYR A 29 4.64 5.79 4.42
N ILE A 30 5.29 6.11 5.53
CA ILE A 30 4.84 7.16 6.45
C ILE A 30 5.61 8.44 6.11
N MET A 31 4.87 9.51 5.84
CA MET A 31 5.40 10.85 5.63
C MET A 31 4.97 11.81 6.74
N VAL A 32 5.82 12.79 7.03
CA VAL A 32 5.61 13.87 8.00
C VAL A 32 6.04 15.22 7.42
N PRO A 33 5.65 16.37 7.99
CA PRO A 33 6.24 17.67 7.61
C PRO A 33 7.76 17.67 7.83
N ALA A 34 8.51 18.39 7.00
CA ALA A 34 9.97 18.41 7.11
C ALA A 34 10.50 18.95 8.45
N ASP A 35 9.73 19.80 9.13
CA ASP A 35 10.05 20.32 10.46
C ASP A 35 9.50 19.46 11.62
N SER A 36 8.95 18.28 11.30
CA SER A 36 8.55 17.29 12.29
C SER A 36 9.72 16.85 13.17
N PRO A 37 9.48 16.56 14.46
CA PRO A 37 10.51 16.02 15.35
C PRO A 37 10.98 14.62 14.94
N TYR A 38 10.22 13.89 14.11
CA TYR A 38 10.57 12.55 13.66
C TYR A 38 11.54 12.61 12.48
N GLN A 39 12.70 11.97 12.63
CA GLN A 39 13.70 11.89 11.56
C GLN A 39 13.64 10.57 10.81
N ASN A 40 13.16 9.52 11.47
CA ASN A 40 13.07 8.17 10.93
C ASN A 40 11.87 7.42 11.53
N LEU A 41 11.64 6.19 11.08
CA LEU A 41 10.52 5.35 11.54
C LEU A 41 10.70 4.88 13.00
N GLN A 42 11.95 4.74 13.48
CA GLN A 42 12.23 4.33 14.85
C GLN A 42 11.79 5.40 15.86
N ASP A 43 12.09 6.68 15.58
CA ASP A 43 11.66 7.82 16.41
C ASP A 43 10.13 7.85 16.53
N TYR A 44 9.46 7.69 15.38
CA TYR A 44 8.01 7.69 15.26
C TYR A 44 7.37 6.56 16.07
N VAL A 45 7.88 5.33 15.93
CA VAL A 45 7.40 4.17 16.70
C VAL A 45 7.68 4.34 18.20
N ALA A 46 8.85 4.87 18.58
CA ALA A 46 9.21 5.07 19.97
C ALA A 46 8.27 6.07 20.66
N ASP A 47 7.92 7.18 20.01
CA ASP A 47 6.95 8.13 20.56
C ASP A 47 5.51 7.57 20.56
N ALA A 48 5.11 6.86 19.49
CA ALA A 48 3.81 6.20 19.43
C ALA A 48 3.60 5.20 20.57
N LYS A 49 4.65 4.49 21.00
CA LYS A 49 4.64 3.61 22.18
C LYS A 49 4.47 4.37 23.49
N LYS A 50 5.15 5.53 23.63
CA LYS A 50 5.07 6.37 24.84
C LYS A 50 3.69 7.02 24.99
N ARG A 51 3.04 7.37 23.88
CA ARG A 51 1.77 8.11 23.88
C ARG A 51 0.74 7.48 22.92
N PRO A 52 0.21 6.29 23.25
CA PRO A 52 -0.70 5.56 22.37
C PRO A 52 -1.92 6.40 21.96
N GLY A 53 -2.19 6.46 20.66
CA GLY A 53 -3.34 7.18 20.08
C GLY A 53 -3.21 8.71 20.07
N LYS A 54 -2.02 9.27 20.32
CA LYS A 54 -1.80 10.72 20.27
C LYS A 54 -1.30 11.23 18.92
N ILE A 55 -0.58 10.41 18.17
CA ILE A 55 -0.09 10.79 16.84
C ILE A 55 -1.22 10.59 15.82
N THR A 56 -1.59 11.65 15.12
CA THR A 56 -2.61 11.63 14.06
C THR A 56 -2.03 11.17 12.73
N LEU A 57 -2.68 10.18 12.11
CA LEU A 57 -2.29 9.62 10.83
C LEU A 57 -3.41 9.83 9.81
N GLY A 58 -3.16 10.68 8.81
CA GLY A 58 -4.04 10.81 7.65
C GLY A 58 -3.97 9.60 6.74
N ASN A 59 -5.12 9.18 6.20
CA ASN A 59 -5.21 8.09 5.22
C ASN A 59 -6.27 8.39 4.14
N SER A 60 -6.29 7.56 3.09
CA SER A 60 -7.17 7.72 1.92
C SER A 60 -8.62 7.23 2.12
N GLY A 61 -9.03 6.92 3.35
CA GLY A 61 -10.38 6.53 3.72
C GLY A 61 -10.43 5.20 4.50
N ALA A 62 -11.49 5.04 5.31
CA ALA A 62 -11.71 3.83 6.09
C ALA A 62 -11.81 2.59 5.18
N GLY A 63 -11.14 1.50 5.57
CA GLY A 63 -10.99 0.28 4.76
C GLY A 63 -10.19 0.40 3.46
N GLY A 64 -9.63 1.57 3.11
CA GLY A 64 -8.74 1.75 1.97
C GLY A 64 -7.41 0.99 2.13
N GLY A 65 -6.71 0.73 1.02
CA GLY A 65 -5.48 -0.07 1.06
C GLY A 65 -4.38 0.52 1.95
N ASN A 66 -4.08 1.81 1.83
CA ASN A 66 -3.09 2.46 2.70
C ASN A 66 -3.51 2.45 4.17
N HIS A 67 -4.80 2.61 4.47
CA HIS A 67 -5.31 2.50 5.84
C HIS A 67 -5.11 1.08 6.40
N LEU A 68 -5.36 0.05 5.58
CA LEU A 68 -5.10 -1.33 5.98
C LEU A 68 -3.61 -1.62 6.19
N VAL A 69 -2.73 -1.08 5.35
CA VAL A 69 -1.28 -1.20 5.55
C VAL A 69 -0.85 -0.53 6.87
N ALA A 70 -1.41 0.64 7.22
CA ALA A 70 -1.11 1.30 8.48
C ALA A 70 -1.54 0.45 9.68
N LEU A 71 -2.75 -0.13 9.64
CA LEU A 71 -3.24 -1.00 10.72
C LEU A 71 -2.39 -2.28 10.85
N ALA A 72 -1.93 -2.84 9.72
CA ALA A 72 -0.99 -3.96 9.74
C ALA A 72 0.34 -3.57 10.39
N PHE A 73 0.88 -2.39 10.07
CA PHE A 73 2.10 -1.88 10.68
C PHE A 73 1.94 -1.60 12.17
N GLU A 74 0.83 -0.98 12.59
CA GLU A 74 0.54 -0.74 14.01
C GLU A 74 0.51 -2.03 14.82
N ARG A 75 -0.15 -3.07 14.28
CA ARG A 75 -0.17 -4.39 14.90
C ARG A 75 1.22 -4.99 15.00
N TYR A 76 1.99 -4.93 13.91
CA TYR A 76 3.36 -5.44 13.86
C TYR A 76 4.25 -4.72 14.89
N ALA A 77 4.22 -3.39 14.91
CA ALA A 77 5.09 -2.58 15.75
C ALA A 77 4.60 -2.45 17.21
N GLY A 78 3.37 -2.89 17.50
CA GLY A 78 2.74 -2.78 18.82
C GLY A 78 2.46 -1.32 19.21
N ILE A 79 1.95 -0.52 18.27
CA ILE A 79 1.63 0.90 18.48
C ILE A 79 0.16 1.19 18.20
N LYS A 80 -0.30 2.38 18.61
CA LYS A 80 -1.64 2.87 18.33
C LYS A 80 -1.56 4.30 17.81
N LEU A 81 -2.17 4.57 16.67
CA LEU A 81 -2.26 5.86 16.01
C LEU A 81 -3.72 6.34 16.00
N ASN A 82 -3.92 7.65 15.84
CA ASN A 82 -5.24 8.25 15.66
C ASN A 82 -5.52 8.46 14.17
N HIS A 83 -6.32 7.58 13.57
CA HIS A 83 -6.59 7.61 12.13
C HIS A 83 -7.58 8.69 11.75
N ILE A 84 -7.18 9.56 10.83
CA ILE A 84 -8.02 10.62 10.28
C ILE A 84 -8.29 10.28 8.80
N PRO A 85 -9.50 9.81 8.45
CA PRO A 85 -9.82 9.44 7.08
C PRO A 85 -10.08 10.67 6.22
N PHE A 86 -9.56 10.66 4.99
CA PHE A 86 -9.83 11.66 3.96
C PHE A 86 -10.42 11.01 2.71
N GLU A 87 -11.05 11.81 1.84
CA GLU A 87 -11.53 11.35 0.54
C GLU A 87 -10.36 11.25 -0.47
N GLY A 88 -9.52 10.24 -0.29
CA GLY A 88 -8.33 9.98 -1.12
C GLY A 88 -7.03 10.60 -0.60
N GLY A 89 -5.89 10.13 -1.12
CA GLY A 89 -4.56 10.53 -0.64
C GLY A 89 -4.22 11.99 -0.90
N GLY A 90 -4.67 12.58 -2.01
CA GLY A 90 -4.43 14.00 -2.29
C GLY A 90 -4.88 14.93 -1.15
N LYS A 91 -6.09 14.70 -0.62
CA LYS A 91 -6.62 15.50 0.50
C LYS A 91 -5.87 15.25 1.82
N SER A 92 -5.42 14.01 2.09
CA SER A 92 -4.63 13.74 3.29
C SER A 92 -3.26 14.45 3.23
N PHE A 93 -2.63 14.51 2.06
CA PHE A 93 -1.39 15.25 1.87
C PHE A 93 -1.56 16.77 1.98
N THR A 94 -2.65 17.33 1.49
CA THR A 94 -2.98 18.75 1.74
C THR A 94 -3.14 19.01 3.24
N ALA A 95 -3.82 18.11 3.97
CA ALA A 95 -3.96 18.24 5.42
C ALA A 95 -2.62 18.14 6.17
N LEU A 96 -1.71 17.27 5.71
CA LEU A 96 -0.35 17.15 6.24
C LEU A 96 0.46 18.44 6.05
N MET A 97 0.40 19.00 4.84
CA MET A 97 1.06 20.28 4.51
C MET A 97 0.52 21.44 5.37
N GLY A 98 -0.78 21.43 5.65
CA GLY A 98 -1.42 22.36 6.58
C GLY A 98 -1.22 22.04 8.06
N LYS A 99 -0.50 20.96 8.40
CA LYS A 99 -0.27 20.46 9.77
C LYS A 99 -1.56 20.16 10.54
N HIS A 100 -2.62 19.78 9.84
CA HIS A 100 -3.87 19.30 10.45
C HIS A 100 -3.78 17.84 10.91
N VAL A 101 -2.78 17.11 10.42
CA VAL A 101 -2.38 15.78 10.90
C VAL A 101 -0.85 15.75 11.05
N ASP A 102 -0.36 14.89 11.95
CA ASP A 102 1.08 14.76 12.26
C ASP A 102 1.82 13.97 11.18
N SER A 103 1.15 12.99 10.58
CA SER A 103 1.69 12.11 9.56
C SER A 103 0.62 11.65 8.57
N VAL A 104 1.04 11.11 7.43
CA VAL A 104 0.17 10.44 6.45
C VAL A 104 0.79 9.11 6.05
N ILE A 105 -0.04 8.09 5.86
CA ILE A 105 0.35 6.90 5.11
C ILE A 105 -0.01 7.07 3.64
N GLY A 106 1.02 7.09 2.80
CA GLY A 106 0.91 7.28 1.36
C GLY A 106 1.58 6.16 0.59
N SER A 107 1.44 6.22 -0.72
CA SER A 107 2.20 5.42 -1.68
C SER A 107 2.42 6.26 -2.92
N SER A 108 3.51 6.04 -3.66
CA SER A 108 3.80 6.79 -4.89
C SER A 108 2.60 6.73 -5.84
N PRO A 109 2.16 7.85 -6.45
CA PRO A 109 2.84 9.16 -6.56
C PRO A 109 2.62 10.15 -5.41
N GLU A 110 1.84 9.80 -4.39
CA GLU A 110 1.27 10.78 -3.46
C GLU A 110 2.33 11.40 -2.53
N GLY A 111 2.49 12.71 -2.53
CA GLY A 111 3.46 13.41 -1.67
C GLY A 111 4.91 13.39 -2.16
N ILE A 112 5.20 12.68 -3.26
CA ILE A 112 6.55 12.62 -3.85
C ILE A 112 7.07 13.99 -4.28
N PRO A 113 6.30 14.84 -4.99
CA PRO A 113 6.76 16.18 -5.36
C PRO A 113 7.11 17.05 -4.13
N GLN A 114 6.31 16.99 -3.08
CA GLN A 114 6.52 17.76 -1.84
C GLN A 114 7.73 17.24 -1.06
N ALA A 115 7.97 15.93 -1.06
CA ALA A 115 9.17 15.34 -0.47
C ALA A 115 10.44 15.72 -1.26
N LEU A 116 10.37 15.76 -2.59
CA LEU A 116 11.48 16.25 -3.44
C LEU A 116 11.75 17.75 -3.23
N ALA A 117 10.70 18.54 -2.99
CA ALA A 117 10.81 19.96 -2.64
C ALA A 117 11.34 20.20 -1.20
N GLY A 118 11.50 19.16 -0.40
CA GLY A 118 11.97 19.25 0.98
C GLY A 118 10.91 19.73 1.98
N GLU A 119 9.64 19.72 1.59
CA GLU A 119 8.51 20.13 2.43
C GLU A 119 8.00 18.99 3.31
N LEU A 120 8.12 17.75 2.82
CA LEU A 120 7.76 16.52 3.52
C LEU A 120 8.98 15.60 3.68
N ARG A 121 8.99 14.79 4.73
CA ARG A 121 10.00 13.75 4.98
C ARG A 121 9.34 12.37 4.97
N ILE A 122 9.91 11.44 4.21
CA ILE A 122 9.58 10.02 4.28
C ILE A 122 10.35 9.41 5.46
N LEU A 123 9.64 8.82 6.42
CA LEU A 123 10.25 8.21 7.62
C LEU A 123 10.69 6.77 7.38
N GLY A 124 9.97 6.04 6.54
CA GLY A 124 10.28 4.66 6.20
C GLY A 124 9.44 4.15 5.05
N ILE A 125 10.05 3.33 4.20
CA ILE A 125 9.43 2.70 3.04
C ILE A 125 9.07 1.26 3.40
N PHE A 126 7.82 0.86 3.19
CA PHE A 126 7.31 -0.48 3.48
C PHE A 126 7.47 -1.42 2.27
N GLY A 127 8.60 -1.33 1.58
CA GLY A 127 8.98 -2.22 0.48
C GLY A 127 10.31 -2.90 0.78
N ASP A 128 10.64 -3.91 -0.03
CA ASP A 128 11.92 -4.63 0.06
C ASP A 128 13.11 -3.74 -0.32
N GLN A 129 12.85 -2.71 -1.11
CA GLN A 129 13.83 -1.78 -1.63
C GLN A 129 13.39 -0.32 -1.42
N GLN A 130 14.39 0.56 -1.44
CA GLN A 130 14.18 2.00 -1.39
C GLN A 130 13.53 2.49 -2.69
N LEU A 131 12.88 3.66 -2.63
CA LEU A 131 12.39 4.32 -3.83
C LEU A 131 13.58 4.86 -4.62
N ALA A 132 13.59 4.68 -5.94
CA ALA A 132 14.68 5.15 -6.79
C ALA A 132 14.90 6.66 -6.68
N GLN A 133 13.84 7.44 -6.45
CA GLN A 133 13.92 8.89 -6.23
C GLN A 133 14.44 9.28 -4.83
N PHE A 134 14.48 8.34 -3.88
CA PHE A 134 14.89 8.56 -2.49
C PHE A 134 15.86 7.46 -1.99
N PRO A 135 17.04 7.29 -2.62
CA PRO A 135 18.01 6.25 -2.24
C PRO A 135 18.60 6.42 -0.83
N GLN A 136 18.38 7.57 -0.20
CA GLN A 136 18.78 7.86 1.18
C GLN A 136 17.75 7.44 2.23
N VAL A 137 16.48 7.23 1.83
CA VAL A 137 15.40 6.89 2.76
C VAL A 137 15.41 5.39 2.99
N LEU A 138 15.60 4.96 4.24
CA LEU A 138 15.66 3.54 4.59
C LEU A 138 14.29 2.87 4.50
N THR A 139 14.30 1.59 4.13
CA THR A 139 13.11 0.73 4.29
C THR A 139 12.81 0.48 5.76
N ALA A 140 11.60 0.01 6.07
CA ALA A 140 11.25 -0.45 7.41
C ALA A 140 12.21 -1.56 7.88
N ALA A 141 12.54 -2.52 7.02
CA ALA A 141 13.43 -3.63 7.33
C ALA A 141 14.85 -3.14 7.69
N GLN A 142 15.39 -2.18 6.95
CA GLN A 142 16.69 -1.55 7.24
C GLN A 142 16.69 -0.78 8.57
N GLN A 143 15.52 -0.39 9.07
CA GLN A 143 15.33 0.27 10.37
C GLN A 143 14.98 -0.72 11.50
N GLY A 144 15.04 -2.04 11.25
CA GLY A 144 14.78 -3.07 12.25
C GLY A 144 13.30 -3.49 12.36
N PHE A 145 12.46 -3.10 11.39
CA PHE A 145 11.07 -3.54 11.28
C PHE A 145 10.93 -4.46 10.06
N ASP A 146 10.97 -5.77 10.27
CA ASP A 146 10.68 -6.80 9.27
C ASP A 146 9.20 -6.77 8.85
N PHE A 147 8.85 -5.72 8.09
CA PHE A 147 7.50 -5.39 7.67
C PHE A 147 7.53 -4.83 6.25
N THR A 148 6.69 -5.41 5.41
CA THR A 148 6.39 -4.91 4.07
C THR A 148 4.89 -4.60 3.99
N GLY A 149 4.53 -3.62 3.17
CA GLY A 149 3.18 -3.09 3.07
C GLY A 149 3.05 -2.33 1.78
N THR A 150 2.59 -3.01 0.74
CA THR A 150 2.55 -2.48 -0.61
C THR A 150 1.12 -2.40 -1.14
N MET A 151 0.96 -1.59 -2.18
CA MET A 151 -0.25 -1.40 -2.95
C MET A 151 -0.01 -1.94 -4.35
N TRP A 152 -0.49 -3.15 -4.61
CA TRP A 152 -0.30 -3.78 -5.91
C TRP A 152 -1.50 -3.57 -6.86
N ARG A 153 -1.25 -3.72 -8.16
CA ARG A 153 -2.25 -3.70 -9.23
C ARG A 153 -1.97 -4.84 -10.20
N GLY A 154 -3.04 -5.54 -10.58
CA GLY A 154 -2.96 -6.63 -11.53
C GLY A 154 -4.23 -6.76 -12.36
N ILE A 155 -4.12 -7.56 -13.41
CA ILE A 155 -5.17 -7.88 -14.36
C ILE A 155 -5.60 -9.32 -14.12
N VAL A 156 -6.90 -9.53 -14.10
CA VAL A 156 -7.51 -10.86 -13.97
C VAL A 156 -8.61 -11.00 -15.02
N ALA A 157 -8.91 -12.25 -15.40
CA ALA A 157 -10.01 -12.59 -16.29
C ALA A 157 -11.10 -13.36 -15.51
N PRO A 158 -12.33 -13.49 -16.04
CA PRO A 158 -13.35 -14.35 -15.43
C PRO A 158 -12.89 -15.80 -15.32
N LYS A 159 -13.31 -16.48 -14.25
CA LYS A 159 -13.07 -17.93 -14.06
C LYS A 159 -13.39 -18.73 -15.32
N GLY A 160 -12.52 -19.69 -15.65
CA GLY A 160 -12.71 -20.58 -16.80
C GLY A 160 -12.33 -19.97 -18.15
N THR A 161 -11.75 -18.76 -18.17
CA THR A 161 -11.09 -18.24 -19.37
C THR A 161 -10.02 -19.22 -19.83
N PRO A 162 -10.03 -19.68 -21.10
CA PRO A 162 -9.07 -20.69 -21.55
C PRO A 162 -7.63 -20.27 -21.36
N LYS A 163 -6.76 -21.19 -20.93
CA LYS A 163 -5.34 -20.91 -20.68
C LYS A 163 -4.66 -20.22 -21.86
N ALA A 164 -4.95 -20.64 -23.10
CA ALA A 164 -4.38 -20.03 -24.30
C ALA A 164 -4.74 -18.53 -24.45
N ILE A 165 -5.89 -18.09 -23.93
CA ILE A 165 -6.30 -16.68 -23.91
C ILE A 165 -5.56 -15.93 -22.81
N ILE A 166 -5.42 -16.52 -21.62
CA ILE A 166 -4.62 -15.95 -20.52
C ILE A 166 -3.18 -15.73 -20.96
N ASP A 167 -2.55 -16.76 -21.53
CA ASP A 167 -1.16 -16.71 -22.02
C ASP A 167 -1.00 -15.65 -23.11
N ARG A 168 -1.99 -15.51 -24.01
CA ARG A 168 -1.98 -14.47 -25.04
C ARG A 168 -2.07 -13.06 -24.44
N PHE A 169 -2.92 -12.84 -23.44
CA PHE A 169 -3.04 -11.55 -22.77
C PHE A 169 -1.78 -11.20 -21.98
N ASP A 170 -1.23 -12.15 -21.22
CA ASP A 170 0.05 -11.98 -20.53
C ASP A 170 1.14 -11.52 -21.50
N GLN A 171 1.30 -12.20 -22.64
CA GLN A 171 2.30 -11.82 -23.63
C GLN A 171 2.08 -10.39 -24.19
N ILE A 172 0.83 -10.02 -24.48
CA ILE A 172 0.49 -8.67 -24.98
C ILE A 172 0.85 -7.62 -23.93
N PHE A 173 0.38 -7.78 -22.71
CA PHE A 173 0.58 -6.80 -21.66
C PHE A 173 2.04 -6.73 -21.21
N LYS A 174 2.77 -7.85 -21.20
CA LYS A 174 4.22 -7.87 -20.98
C LYS A 174 4.96 -7.08 -22.05
N ASN A 175 4.55 -7.18 -23.31
CA ASN A 175 5.13 -6.36 -24.38
C ASN A 175 4.84 -4.87 -24.14
N CYS A 176 3.61 -4.51 -23.74
CA CYS A 176 3.26 -3.13 -23.39
C CYS A 176 4.07 -2.60 -22.19
N MET A 177 4.32 -3.43 -21.17
CA MET A 177 5.14 -3.03 -20.02
C MET A 177 6.60 -2.76 -20.36
N ASN A 178 7.09 -3.35 -21.46
CA ASN A 178 8.45 -3.15 -21.96
C ASN A 178 8.51 -2.07 -23.06
N ASP A 179 7.38 -1.49 -23.44
CA ASP A 179 7.34 -0.41 -24.41
C ASP A 179 8.02 0.84 -23.83
N PRO A 180 9.03 1.43 -24.51
CA PRO A 180 9.78 2.56 -23.97
C PRO A 180 8.91 3.79 -23.67
N GLU A 181 7.84 4.04 -24.43
CA GLU A 181 6.94 5.15 -24.16
C GLU A 181 6.13 4.87 -22.89
N PHE A 182 5.63 3.66 -22.72
CA PHE A 182 4.91 3.26 -21.51
C PHE A 182 5.81 3.33 -20.27
N VAL A 183 7.04 2.81 -20.33
CA VAL A 183 8.02 2.89 -19.23
C VAL A 183 8.29 4.34 -18.87
N LYS A 184 8.57 5.19 -19.86
CA LYS A 184 8.81 6.62 -19.64
C LYS A 184 7.62 7.32 -18.97
N ARG A 185 6.39 7.02 -19.41
CA ARG A 185 5.17 7.59 -18.79
C ARG A 185 4.99 7.12 -17.36
N ALA A 186 5.26 5.85 -17.07
CA ALA A 186 5.20 5.32 -15.72
C ALA A 186 6.23 6.02 -14.81
N GLU A 187 7.45 6.25 -15.28
CA GLU A 187 8.49 7.01 -14.57
C GLU A 187 8.08 8.47 -14.32
N GLU A 188 7.56 9.17 -15.33
CA GLU A 188 7.03 10.55 -15.21
C GLU A 188 5.92 10.65 -14.16
N MET A 189 5.07 9.63 -14.09
CA MET A 189 3.99 9.53 -13.11
C MET A 189 4.46 8.96 -11.77
N THR A 190 5.74 8.62 -11.61
CA THR A 190 6.30 7.96 -10.42
C THR A 190 5.54 6.68 -10.05
N ALA A 191 5.06 5.94 -11.06
CA ALA A 191 4.31 4.70 -10.92
C ALA A 191 5.26 3.52 -11.17
N PRO A 192 5.84 2.90 -10.13
CA PRO A 192 6.79 1.81 -10.32
C PRO A 192 6.09 0.59 -10.92
N LEU A 193 6.67 0.11 -12.04
CA LEU A 193 6.21 -1.08 -12.73
C LEU A 193 6.85 -2.32 -12.10
N LYS A 194 6.06 -3.39 -11.95
CA LYS A 194 6.54 -4.71 -11.52
C LYS A 194 5.75 -5.76 -12.27
N TYR A 195 6.43 -6.66 -12.96
CA TYR A 195 5.79 -7.75 -13.66
C TYR A 195 5.80 -9.03 -12.81
N MET A 196 4.64 -9.68 -12.70
CA MET A 196 4.53 -11.11 -12.33
C MET A 196 3.59 -11.77 -13.33
N GLY A 197 4.00 -12.90 -13.91
CA GLY A 197 3.18 -13.64 -14.86
C GLY A 197 2.00 -14.38 -14.21
N PRO A 198 1.14 -15.07 -14.98
CA PRO A 198 -0.10 -15.66 -14.48
C PRO A 198 0.06 -16.56 -13.25
N ALA A 199 1.02 -17.48 -13.28
CA ALA A 199 1.23 -18.45 -12.22
C ALA A 199 1.75 -17.80 -10.92
N GLU A 200 2.78 -16.95 -11.05
CA GLU A 200 3.36 -16.22 -9.92
C GLU A 200 2.34 -15.26 -9.30
N PHE A 201 1.59 -14.53 -10.13
CA PHE A 201 0.55 -13.64 -9.66
C PHE A 201 -0.58 -14.40 -8.96
N GLY A 202 -0.94 -15.60 -9.45
CA GLY A 202 -1.92 -16.46 -8.78
C GLY A 202 -1.52 -16.85 -7.36
N GLU A 203 -0.26 -17.24 -7.14
CA GLU A 203 0.26 -17.56 -5.80
C GLU A 203 0.36 -16.32 -4.91
N PHE A 204 0.78 -15.19 -5.49
CA PHE A 204 0.80 -13.91 -4.79
C PHE A 204 -0.61 -13.50 -4.30
N MET A 205 -1.63 -13.62 -5.15
CA MET A 205 -3.01 -13.32 -4.78
C MET A 205 -3.52 -14.22 -3.65
N LYS A 206 -3.19 -15.51 -3.65
CA LYS A 206 -3.57 -16.43 -2.55
C LYS A 206 -2.92 -16.02 -1.23
N THR A 207 -1.64 -15.66 -1.28
CA THR A 207 -0.89 -15.20 -0.09
C THR A 207 -1.51 -13.93 0.49
N GLU A 208 -1.83 -12.97 -0.38
CA GLU A 208 -2.45 -11.70 0.01
C GLU A 208 -3.89 -11.89 0.53
N ASP A 209 -4.67 -12.81 -0.03
CA ASP A 209 -6.03 -13.14 0.46
C ASP A 209 -6.00 -13.59 1.93
N VAL A 210 -5.14 -14.55 2.26
CA VAL A 210 -4.98 -15.04 3.64
C VAL A 210 -4.56 -13.89 4.56
N ARG A 211 -3.52 -13.14 4.17
CA ARG A 211 -2.98 -12.03 4.95
C ARG A 211 -4.04 -10.96 5.26
N TRP A 212 -4.77 -10.51 4.24
CA TRP A 212 -5.76 -9.44 4.41
C TRP A 212 -7.01 -9.92 5.15
N LYS A 213 -7.44 -11.16 4.93
CA LYS A 213 -8.53 -11.77 5.72
C LYS A 213 -8.22 -11.75 7.21
N GLU A 214 -7.03 -12.22 7.59
CA GLU A 214 -6.60 -12.25 8.99
C GLU A 214 -6.55 -10.85 9.59
N LEU A 215 -5.97 -9.89 8.87
CA LEU A 215 -5.91 -8.52 9.35
C LEU A 215 -7.31 -7.93 9.56
N ILE A 216 -8.20 -8.06 8.58
CA ILE A 216 -9.55 -7.47 8.62
C ILE A 216 -10.38 -8.02 9.77
N ILE A 217 -10.34 -9.34 10.01
CA ILE A 217 -11.03 -9.97 11.14
C ILE A 217 -10.52 -9.40 12.46
N ASN A 218 -9.19 -9.34 12.63
CA ASN A 218 -8.59 -8.89 13.88
C ASN A 218 -8.75 -7.39 14.13
N SER A 219 -8.73 -6.58 13.07
CA SER A 219 -9.00 -5.14 13.12
C SER A 219 -10.50 -4.82 13.19
N LYS A 220 -11.38 -5.83 13.18
CA LYS A 220 -12.84 -5.69 13.24
C LYS A 220 -13.41 -4.75 12.17
N LEU A 221 -12.84 -4.83 10.97
CA LEU A 221 -13.22 -3.97 9.85
C LEU A 221 -14.27 -4.63 8.96
N GLY A 222 -15.15 -3.80 8.40
CA GLY A 222 -16.18 -4.24 7.47
C GLY A 222 -17.39 -4.89 8.16
N ASP A 223 -18.28 -5.43 7.34
CA ASP A 223 -19.54 -6.05 7.74
C ASP A 223 -19.60 -7.56 7.51
N ARG A 224 -18.64 -8.12 6.76
CA ARG A 224 -18.61 -9.56 6.46
C ARG A 224 -18.46 -10.45 7.70
N TYR A 225 -17.63 -10.03 8.65
CA TYR A 225 -17.24 -10.84 9.81
C TYR A 225 -17.82 -10.33 11.14
N LYS A 226 -18.82 -9.45 11.09
CA LYS A 226 -19.42 -8.82 12.29
C LYS A 226 -19.96 -9.80 13.34
N ASN A 227 -20.27 -11.05 12.95
CA ASN A 227 -20.75 -12.08 13.86
C ASN A 227 -19.62 -12.88 14.56
N LEU A 228 -18.35 -12.60 14.24
CA LEU A 228 -17.19 -13.28 14.84
C LEU A 228 -16.66 -12.60 16.10
N TYR A 229 -17.18 -11.44 16.47
CA TYR A 229 -16.72 -10.62 17.60
C TYR A 229 -17.84 -9.76 18.17
#